data_AF-A0A6G3USI2-F1
#
_entry.id   AF-A0A6G3USI2-F1
#
_cell.length_a   1.000
_cell.length_b   1.000
_cell.length_c   1.000
_cell.angle_alpha   90.00
_cell.angle_beta   90.00
_cell.angle_gamma   90.00
#
_symmetry.space_group_name_H-M   'P 1'
#
loop_
_entity.id
_entity.type
_entity.pdbx_description
1 polymer ?
#
loop_
_entity_poly.entity_id
_entity_poly.type
_entity_poly.pdbx_seq_one_letter_code
_entity_poly.pdbx_strand_id
1 'polypeptide(L)'
;GTARGRRTRLAWTTAAAVAAGLLLVCVAAAPGALAFLGFQRDRGTEVESLGALVFHVWRQFGWEGRVELHYGSLEFLGPHVGLVSTLALGLSVVAFGWLLVWRLRARTFGASTAADAAFTAVLLFTTTSRVISPQYMLWLVGLAAVCLVLRASRMVWPAVLVVAATGVTQLEFPIGFVHVVTSDAQGLTLMFLRNGLLVAASVLAAATLWRDTVRAPVREEVRVAEPALSRAGSADTPASAP
;
A
#
# COMPACT_ATOMS: atom_id res chain seq x y z
N GLY A 1 -0.93 12.74 -5.09
CA GLY A 1 -1.41 12.36 -6.43
C GLY A 1 -1.39 13.56 -7.34
N THR A 2 -1.23 13.36 -8.66
CA THR A 2 -1.20 14.47 -9.63
C THR A 2 -2.55 15.19 -9.71
N ALA A 3 -2.53 16.51 -9.84
CA ALA A 3 -3.73 17.34 -10.03
C ALA A 3 -4.54 16.89 -11.26
N ARG A 4 -5.82 17.25 -11.36
CA ARG A 4 -6.61 16.97 -12.57
C ARG A 4 -6.26 18.00 -13.66
N GLY A 5 -6.33 17.61 -14.95
CA GLY A 5 -6.21 18.55 -16.07
C GLY A 5 -5.33 18.06 -17.23
N ARG A 6 -5.18 18.93 -18.23
CA ARG A 6 -4.46 18.65 -19.49
C ARG A 6 -2.99 18.29 -19.27
N ARG A 7 -2.30 18.99 -18.36
CA ARG A 7 -0.89 18.72 -18.02
C ARG A 7 -0.69 17.31 -17.47
N THR A 8 -1.59 16.87 -16.59
CA THR A 8 -1.57 15.51 -16.04
C THR A 8 -1.83 14.48 -17.13
N ARG A 9 -2.83 14.69 -17.98
CA ARG A 9 -3.09 13.78 -19.12
C ARG A 9 -1.86 13.64 -20.00
N LEU A 10 -1.22 14.75 -20.38
CA LEU A 10 -0.01 14.76 -21.19
C LEU A 10 1.12 13.98 -20.50
N ALA A 11 1.37 14.24 -19.21
CA ALA A 11 2.42 13.55 -18.45
C ALA A 11 2.17 12.03 -18.41
N TRP A 12 0.95 11.58 -18.14
CA TRP A 12 0.60 10.16 -18.11
C TRP A 12 0.66 9.51 -19.49
N THR A 13 0.21 10.19 -20.55
CA THR A 13 0.31 9.67 -21.92
C THR A 13 1.76 9.54 -22.36
N THR A 14 2.61 10.53 -22.05
CA THR A 14 4.03 10.48 -22.37
C THR A 14 4.72 9.36 -21.59
N ALA A 15 4.45 9.24 -20.28
CA ALA A 15 5.00 8.15 -19.47
C ALA A 15 4.60 6.77 -20.01
N ALA A 16 3.33 6.59 -20.39
CA ALA A 16 2.83 5.35 -20.98
C ALA A 16 3.49 5.05 -22.34
N ALA A 17 3.63 6.05 -23.21
CA ALA A 17 4.26 5.90 -24.51
C ALA A 17 5.75 5.54 -24.38
N VAL A 18 6.48 6.21 -23.48
CA VAL A 18 7.88 5.91 -23.19
C VAL A 18 8.03 4.50 -22.61
N ALA A 19 7.20 4.12 -21.63
CA ALA A 19 7.23 2.77 -21.06
C ALA A 19 6.94 1.69 -22.12
N ALA A 20 5.97 1.92 -23.01
CA ALA A 20 5.67 1.01 -24.11
C ALA A 20 6.82 0.91 -25.11
N GLY A 21 7.45 2.03 -25.48
CA GLY A 21 8.61 2.06 -26.34
C GLY A 21 9.79 1.30 -25.75
N LEU A 22 10.10 1.53 -24.46
CA LEU A 22 11.14 0.79 -23.74
C LEU A 22 10.85 -0.71 -23.68
N LEU A 23 9.60 -1.08 -23.40
CA LEU A 23 9.19 -2.49 -23.38
C LEU A 23 9.38 -3.15 -24.75
N LEU A 24 8.99 -2.47 -25.84
CA LEU A 24 9.19 -2.97 -27.20
C LEU A 24 10.68 -3.18 -27.51
N VAL A 25 11.53 -2.22 -27.14
CA VAL A 25 12.98 -2.34 -27.30
C VAL A 25 13.52 -3.54 -26.51
N CYS A 26 13.12 -3.71 -25.25
CA CYS A 26 13.55 -4.85 -24.43
C CYS A 26 13.10 -6.20 -25.03
N VAL A 27 11.86 -6.29 -25.50
CA VAL A 27 11.32 -7.51 -26.12
C VAL A 27 12.03 -7.84 -27.42
N ALA A 28 12.37 -6.83 -28.22
CA ALA A 28 13.12 -7.02 -29.46
C ALA A 28 14.59 -7.41 -29.22
N ALA A 29 15.22 -6.83 -28.19
CA ALA A 29 16.64 -7.05 -27.90
C ALA A 29 16.93 -8.34 -27.11
N ALA A 30 15.97 -8.83 -26.32
CA ALA A 30 16.16 -9.99 -25.43
C ALA A 30 15.06 -11.04 -25.64
N PRO A 31 15.35 -12.15 -26.36
CA PRO A 31 14.45 -13.29 -26.44
C PRO A 31 14.09 -13.81 -25.04
N GLY A 32 12.79 -13.93 -24.75
CA GLY A 32 12.32 -14.33 -23.43
C GLY A 32 12.17 -13.19 -22.41
N ALA A 33 12.25 -11.91 -22.81
CA ALA A 33 12.01 -10.76 -21.94
C ALA A 33 10.68 -10.80 -21.16
N LEU A 34 9.69 -11.56 -21.64
CA LEU A 34 8.40 -11.75 -21.00
C LEU A 34 8.23 -13.11 -20.30
N ALA A 35 9.26 -13.96 -20.27
CA ALA A 35 9.20 -15.29 -19.63
C ALA A 35 8.87 -15.20 -18.13
N PHE A 36 9.22 -14.06 -17.49
CA PHE A 36 8.86 -13.79 -16.10
C PHE A 36 7.34 -13.79 -15.86
N LEU A 37 6.51 -13.50 -16.87
CA LEU A 37 5.05 -13.58 -16.76
C LEU A 37 4.60 -15.04 -16.57
N GLY A 38 5.28 -15.99 -17.21
CA GLY A 38 5.10 -17.42 -16.98
C GLY A 38 5.48 -17.80 -15.55
N PHE A 39 6.64 -17.36 -15.07
CA PHE A 39 7.06 -17.60 -13.68
C PHE A 39 6.10 -17.00 -12.65
N GLN A 40 5.52 -15.83 -12.96
CA GLN A 40 4.43 -15.30 -12.14
C GLN A 40 3.19 -16.20 -12.24
N ARG A 41 2.72 -16.58 -13.41
CA ARG A 41 1.56 -17.47 -13.53
C ARG A 41 1.73 -18.78 -12.75
N ASP A 42 2.92 -19.39 -12.81
CA ASP A 42 3.18 -20.74 -12.28
C ASP A 42 3.66 -20.75 -10.82
N ARG A 43 3.84 -19.57 -10.21
CA ARG A 43 4.17 -19.44 -8.78
C ARG A 43 3.03 -19.95 -7.90
N GLY A 44 3.41 -20.69 -6.86
CA GLY A 44 2.52 -21.13 -5.79
C GLY A 44 2.16 -19.99 -4.84
N THR A 45 1.62 -20.38 -3.69
CA THR A 45 1.29 -19.46 -2.58
C THR A 45 2.43 -19.51 -1.58
N GLU A 46 3.13 -18.39 -1.38
CA GLU A 46 4.23 -18.32 -0.40
C GLU A 46 3.70 -18.59 1.00
N VAL A 47 4.43 -19.39 1.80
CA VAL A 47 3.97 -19.86 3.12
C VAL A 47 3.64 -18.71 4.07
N GLU A 48 4.26 -17.56 3.87
CA GLU A 48 4.07 -16.36 4.66
C GLU A 48 2.83 -15.55 4.25
N SER A 49 2.22 -15.83 3.09
CA SER A 49 1.14 -15.00 2.54
C SER A 49 -0.21 -15.16 3.27
N LEU A 50 -1.11 -14.19 3.10
CA LEU A 50 -2.46 -14.29 3.67
C LEU A 50 -3.21 -15.52 3.15
N GLY A 51 -3.05 -15.85 1.87
CA GLY A 51 -3.65 -17.04 1.26
C GLY A 51 -3.12 -18.34 1.85
N ALA A 52 -1.87 -18.36 2.32
CA ALA A 52 -1.27 -19.54 2.94
C ALA A 52 -1.91 -19.94 4.26
N LEU A 53 -2.59 -19.04 4.96
CA LEU A 53 -3.35 -19.39 6.18
C LEU A 53 -4.37 -20.51 5.92
N VAL A 54 -4.97 -20.54 4.73
CA VAL A 54 -5.90 -21.61 4.33
C VAL A 54 -5.18 -22.96 4.36
N PHE A 55 -3.97 -23.03 3.81
CA PHE A 55 -3.19 -24.26 3.72
C PHE A 55 -2.55 -24.65 5.07
N HIS A 56 -2.09 -23.68 5.86
CA HIS A 56 -1.61 -23.94 7.23
C HIS A 56 -2.68 -24.61 8.10
N VAL A 57 -3.93 -24.12 8.03
CA VAL A 57 -5.05 -24.71 8.75
C VAL A 57 -5.46 -26.04 8.14
N TRP A 58 -5.63 -26.12 6.82
CA TRP A 58 -6.11 -27.33 6.17
C TRP A 58 -5.14 -28.51 6.31
N ARG A 59 -3.82 -28.25 6.37
CA ARG A 59 -2.82 -29.28 6.66
C ARG A 59 -3.06 -29.98 8.01
N GLN A 60 -3.62 -29.28 9.02
CA GLN A 60 -3.96 -29.90 10.31
C GLN A 60 -5.07 -30.96 10.20
N PHE A 61 -5.81 -30.95 9.09
CA PHE A 61 -6.89 -31.89 8.78
C PHE A 61 -6.53 -32.86 7.65
N GLY A 62 -5.23 -33.02 7.35
CA GLY A 62 -4.74 -34.02 6.39
C GLY A 62 -4.66 -33.56 4.94
N TRP A 63 -4.59 -32.24 4.66
CA TRP A 63 -4.32 -31.77 3.29
C TRP A 63 -2.96 -32.25 2.77
N GLU A 64 -2.94 -32.86 1.58
CA GLU A 64 -1.79 -33.56 0.99
C GLU A 64 -0.76 -32.64 0.30
N GLY A 65 -0.89 -31.32 0.44
CA GLY A 65 0.06 -30.37 -0.14
C GLY A 65 1.38 -30.30 0.62
N ARG A 66 2.44 -29.87 -0.08
CA ARG A 66 3.81 -29.79 0.43
C ARG A 66 4.34 -28.36 0.40
N VAL A 67 5.32 -28.06 1.25
CA VAL A 67 6.07 -26.80 1.20
C VAL A 67 7.41 -27.10 0.53
N GLU A 68 7.70 -26.42 -0.57
CA GLU A 68 8.95 -26.60 -1.33
C GLU A 68 9.56 -25.26 -1.69
N LEU A 69 10.88 -25.24 -1.84
CA LEU A 69 11.58 -24.09 -2.41
C LEU A 69 11.31 -24.05 -3.91
N HIS A 70 10.51 -23.08 -4.34
CA HIS A 70 10.06 -22.94 -5.72
C HIS A 70 10.15 -21.47 -6.13
N TYR A 71 10.73 -21.20 -7.31
CA TYR A 71 11.00 -19.84 -7.79
C TYR A 71 11.68 -18.89 -6.77
N GLY A 72 12.53 -19.44 -5.90
CA GLY A 72 13.31 -18.67 -4.92
C GLY A 72 12.59 -18.32 -3.61
N SER A 73 11.41 -18.88 -3.35
CA SER A 73 10.69 -18.75 -2.07
C SER A 73 10.10 -20.09 -1.62
N LEU A 74 9.81 -20.23 -0.33
CA LEU A 74 9.08 -21.40 0.16
C LEU A 74 7.59 -21.23 -0.14
N GLU A 75 7.06 -22.14 -0.95
CA GLU A 75 5.68 -22.08 -1.44
C GLU A 75 4.93 -23.36 -1.08
N PHE A 76 3.64 -23.20 -0.79
CA PHE A 76 2.71 -24.31 -0.81
C PHE A 76 2.47 -24.75 -2.25
N LEU A 77 2.62 -26.06 -2.50
CA LEU A 77 2.33 -26.72 -3.76
C LEU A 77 1.37 -27.91 -3.50
N GLY A 78 0.36 -28.07 -4.36
CA GLY A 78 -0.61 -29.15 -4.21
C GLY A 78 -2.02 -28.77 -4.67
N PRO A 79 -3.01 -29.62 -4.35
CA PRO A 79 -4.41 -29.39 -4.70
C PRO A 79 -4.89 -28.02 -4.20
N HIS A 80 -5.63 -27.30 -5.05
CA HIS A 80 -6.26 -26.00 -4.76
C HIS A 80 -5.31 -24.79 -4.56
N VAL A 81 -3.98 -24.96 -4.58
CA VAL A 81 -3.02 -23.83 -4.55
C VAL A 81 -3.27 -22.85 -5.69
N GLY A 82 -3.50 -23.34 -6.91
CA GLY A 82 -3.81 -22.49 -8.05
C GLY A 82 -5.09 -21.65 -7.85
N LEU A 83 -6.12 -22.22 -7.22
CA LEU A 83 -7.35 -21.51 -6.89
C LEU A 83 -7.10 -20.40 -5.86
N VAL A 84 -6.44 -20.71 -4.74
CA VAL A 84 -6.13 -19.71 -3.70
C VAL A 84 -5.21 -18.60 -4.23
N SER A 85 -4.22 -18.95 -5.06
CA SER A 85 -3.35 -17.99 -5.73
C SER A 85 -4.14 -17.06 -6.66
N THR A 86 -5.12 -17.60 -7.39
CA THR A 86 -6.02 -16.81 -8.24
C THR A 86 -6.94 -15.91 -7.42
N LEU A 87 -7.44 -16.39 -6.29
CA LEU A 87 -8.26 -15.58 -5.37
C LEU A 87 -7.46 -14.44 -4.74
N ALA A 88 -6.20 -14.67 -4.36
CA ALA A 88 -5.30 -13.62 -3.86
C ALA A 88 -5.06 -12.54 -4.93
N LEU A 89 -4.83 -12.95 -6.19
CA LEU A 89 -4.76 -12.02 -7.32
C LEU A 89 -6.08 -11.26 -7.50
N GLY A 90 -7.21 -11.94 -7.39
CA GLY A 90 -8.55 -11.33 -7.41
C GLY A 90 -8.73 -10.27 -6.31
N LEU A 91 -8.27 -10.55 -5.08
CA LEU A 91 -8.27 -9.58 -3.99
C LEU A 91 -7.40 -8.36 -4.29
N SER A 92 -6.24 -8.55 -4.93
CA SER A 92 -5.39 -7.44 -5.39
C SER A 92 -6.11 -6.57 -6.44
N VAL A 93 -6.85 -7.19 -7.37
CA VAL A 93 -7.68 -6.47 -8.35
C VAL A 93 -8.82 -5.70 -7.67
N VAL A 94 -9.48 -6.30 -6.66
CA VAL A 94 -10.51 -5.63 -5.87
C VAL A 94 -9.93 -4.44 -5.11
N ALA A 95 -8.76 -4.60 -4.49
CA ALA A 95 -8.05 -3.52 -3.81
C ALA A 95 -7.70 -2.37 -4.77
N PHE A 96 -7.22 -2.69 -5.97
CA PHE A 96 -6.99 -1.70 -7.02
C PHE A 96 -8.27 -0.98 -7.44
N GLY A 97 -9.35 -1.74 -7.69
CA GLY A 97 -10.66 -1.18 -8.02
C GLY A 97 -11.17 -0.24 -6.92
N TRP A 98 -10.98 -0.60 -5.66
CA TRP A 98 -11.30 0.26 -4.53
C TRP A 98 -10.49 1.56 -4.53
N LEU A 99 -9.17 1.50 -4.80
CA LEU A 99 -8.33 2.71 -4.94
C LEU A 99 -8.77 3.60 -6.09
N LEU A 100 -9.20 3.03 -7.23
CA LEU A 100 -9.76 3.80 -8.34
C LEU A 100 -11.07 4.49 -7.93
N VAL A 101 -11.98 3.76 -7.29
CA VAL A 101 -13.24 4.32 -6.78
C VAL A 101 -12.94 5.44 -5.77
N TRP A 102 -12.02 5.22 -4.84
CA TRP A 102 -11.54 6.25 -3.91
C TRP A 102 -11.04 7.48 -4.67
N ARG A 103 -10.16 7.31 -5.66
CA ARG A 103 -9.57 8.43 -6.41
C ARG A 103 -10.61 9.27 -7.17
N LEU A 104 -11.67 8.63 -7.65
CA LEU A 104 -12.79 9.27 -8.34
C LEU A 104 -13.71 10.00 -7.35
N ARG A 105 -13.96 9.41 -6.18
CA ARG A 105 -14.88 9.94 -5.16
C ARG A 105 -14.23 10.98 -4.24
N ALA A 106 -12.91 10.97 -4.08
CA ALA A 106 -12.18 11.93 -3.27
C ALA A 106 -12.41 13.37 -3.76
N ARG A 107 -12.83 14.23 -2.83
CA ARG A 107 -13.19 15.64 -3.06
C ARG A 107 -12.12 16.58 -2.53
N THR A 108 -11.46 16.22 -1.44
CA THR A 108 -10.42 17.02 -0.79
C THR A 108 -9.06 16.33 -0.94
N PHE A 109 -8.05 17.12 -1.30
CA PHE A 109 -6.66 16.69 -1.37
C PHE A 109 -5.82 17.65 -0.54
N GLY A 110 -5.26 17.16 0.56
CA GLY A 110 -4.35 17.90 1.43
C GLY A 110 -2.89 17.49 1.22
N ALA A 111 -2.00 18.11 2.01
CA ALA A 111 -0.56 17.84 1.96
C ALA A 111 -0.22 16.36 2.24
N SER A 112 -0.94 15.67 3.13
CA SER A 112 -0.70 14.26 3.45
C SER A 112 -1.33 13.26 2.49
N THR A 113 -2.34 13.66 1.70
CA THR A 113 -3.17 12.72 0.94
C THR A 113 -2.37 11.85 -0.03
N ALA A 114 -1.28 12.38 -0.59
CA ALA A 114 -0.40 11.60 -1.46
C ALA A 114 0.33 10.47 -0.70
N ALA A 115 0.89 10.79 0.47
CA ALA A 115 1.58 9.83 1.32
C ALA A 115 0.59 8.79 1.88
N ASP A 116 -0.54 9.26 2.41
CA ASP A 116 -1.61 8.42 2.96
C ASP A 116 -2.13 7.42 1.92
N ALA A 117 -2.33 7.87 0.67
CA ALA A 117 -2.76 7.01 -0.43
C ALA A 117 -1.67 6.02 -0.87
N ALA A 118 -0.40 6.44 -0.91
CA ALA A 118 0.71 5.55 -1.25
C ALA A 118 0.88 4.45 -0.20
N PHE A 119 0.88 4.83 1.07
CA PHE A 119 0.93 3.88 2.18
C PHE A 119 -0.25 2.90 2.15
N THR A 120 -1.48 3.40 1.99
CA THR A 120 -2.68 2.55 1.88
C THR A 120 -2.59 1.59 0.69
N ALA A 121 -2.14 2.07 -0.47
CA ALA A 121 -2.04 1.24 -1.67
C ALA A 121 -1.02 0.12 -1.49
N VAL A 122 0.20 0.44 -1.03
CA VAL A 122 1.24 -0.57 -0.80
C VAL A 122 0.80 -1.55 0.28
N LEU A 123 0.17 -1.10 1.34
CA LEU A 123 -0.36 -1.97 2.39
C LEU A 123 -1.42 -2.95 1.89
N LEU A 124 -2.38 -2.48 1.07
CA LEU A 124 -3.40 -3.34 0.46
C LEU A 124 -2.78 -4.39 -0.48
N PHE A 125 -1.85 -3.97 -1.35
CA PHE A 125 -1.21 -4.90 -2.29
C PHE A 125 -0.28 -5.89 -1.58
N THR A 126 0.45 -5.47 -0.55
CA THR A 126 1.25 -6.40 0.27
C THR A 126 0.34 -7.42 0.94
N THR A 127 -0.76 -6.98 1.57
CA THR A 127 -1.66 -7.86 2.34
C THR A 127 -2.40 -8.86 1.45
N THR A 128 -2.76 -8.47 0.23
CA THR A 128 -3.52 -9.32 -0.71
C THR A 128 -2.62 -10.13 -1.65
N SER A 129 -1.31 -9.92 -1.59
CA SER A 129 -0.34 -10.68 -2.39
C SER A 129 -0.27 -12.13 -1.93
N ARG A 130 -0.12 -13.05 -2.89
CA ARG A 130 0.25 -14.46 -2.64
C ARG A 130 1.74 -14.63 -2.30
N VAL A 131 2.52 -13.55 -2.37
CA VAL A 131 3.94 -13.46 -2.04
C VAL A 131 4.10 -12.36 -1.01
N ILE A 132 4.41 -12.71 0.23
CA ILE A 132 4.71 -11.77 1.31
C ILE A 132 6.01 -12.23 1.94
N SER A 133 7.05 -11.40 1.83
CA SER A 133 8.35 -11.65 2.44
C SER A 133 8.64 -10.62 3.54
N PRO A 134 9.47 -10.94 4.56
CA PRO A 134 9.80 -10.02 5.64
C PRO A 134 10.29 -8.65 5.17
N GLN A 135 11.01 -8.61 4.04
CA GLN A 135 11.52 -7.38 3.44
C GLN A 135 10.42 -6.38 3.05
N TYR A 136 9.20 -6.83 2.73
CA TYR A 136 8.10 -5.92 2.38
C TYR A 136 7.63 -5.10 3.58
N MET A 137 7.87 -5.57 4.81
CA MET A 137 7.56 -4.80 6.01
C MET A 137 8.35 -3.49 6.06
N LEU A 138 9.59 -3.48 5.53
CA LEU A 138 10.42 -2.28 5.49
C LEU A 138 9.82 -1.19 4.60
N TRP A 139 9.20 -1.57 3.47
CA TRP A 139 8.51 -0.62 2.59
C TRP A 139 7.30 0.00 3.31
N LEU A 140 6.54 -0.83 4.04
CA LEU A 140 5.39 -0.37 4.81
C LEU A 140 5.81 0.56 5.96
N VAL A 141 6.86 0.21 6.70
CA VAL A 141 7.43 1.05 7.76
C VAL A 141 7.93 2.39 7.20
N GLY A 142 8.65 2.38 6.08
CA GLY A 142 9.12 3.61 5.43
C GLY A 142 7.97 4.54 5.02
N LEU A 143 6.93 3.99 4.39
CA LEU A 143 5.74 4.76 4.00
C LEU A 143 4.93 5.24 5.21
N ALA A 144 4.82 4.42 6.25
CA ALA A 144 4.21 4.81 7.52
C ALA A 144 4.96 5.99 8.14
N ALA A 145 6.30 5.95 8.20
CA ALA A 145 7.11 7.04 8.72
C ALA A 145 6.88 8.36 7.96
N VAL A 146 6.81 8.31 6.62
CA VAL A 146 6.48 9.48 5.80
C VAL A 146 5.10 10.05 6.16
N CYS A 147 4.09 9.20 6.37
CA CYS A 147 2.78 9.65 6.82
C CYS A 147 2.85 10.35 8.18
N LEU A 148 3.59 9.77 9.14
CA LEU A 148 3.71 10.32 10.51
C LEU A 148 4.47 11.65 10.60
N VAL A 149 5.38 11.93 9.67
CA VAL A 149 6.06 13.24 9.58
C VAL A 149 5.07 14.35 9.16
N LEU A 150 4.03 14.00 8.40
CA LEU A 150 3.04 14.96 7.94
C LEU A 150 1.95 15.14 9.00
N ARG A 151 1.96 16.27 9.70
CA ARG A 151 1.00 16.60 10.80
C ARG A 151 -0.48 16.47 10.43
N ALA A 152 -0.81 16.54 9.14
CA ALA A 152 -2.18 16.39 8.65
C ALA A 152 -2.62 14.92 8.48
N SER A 153 -1.67 13.97 8.47
CA SER A 153 -1.97 12.54 8.33
C SER A 153 -2.64 11.99 9.58
N ARG A 154 -3.60 11.08 9.38
CA ARG A 154 -4.28 10.34 10.44
C ARG A 154 -3.91 8.86 10.45
N MET A 155 -2.78 8.49 9.84
CA MET A 155 -2.34 7.09 9.66
C MET A 155 -1.63 6.49 10.89
N VAL A 156 -1.76 7.10 12.08
CA VAL A 156 -1.09 6.65 13.31
C VAL A 156 -1.42 5.20 13.66
N TRP A 157 -2.69 4.85 13.72
CA TRP A 157 -3.10 3.48 14.08
C TRP A 157 -2.67 2.44 13.04
N PRO A 158 -2.92 2.63 11.73
CA PRO A 158 -2.34 1.77 10.70
C PRO A 158 -0.81 1.62 10.81
N ALA A 159 -0.08 2.69 11.08
CA ALA A 159 1.38 2.67 11.24
C ALA A 159 1.81 1.82 12.44
N VAL A 160 1.14 1.98 13.59
CA VAL A 160 1.41 1.16 14.79
C VAL A 160 1.18 -0.32 14.51
N LEU A 161 0.10 -0.68 13.82
CA LEU A 161 -0.17 -2.07 13.46
C LEU A 161 0.88 -2.64 12.49
N VAL A 162 1.36 -1.83 11.54
CA VAL A 162 2.48 -2.22 10.67
C VAL A 162 3.77 -2.45 11.46
N VAL A 163 4.09 -1.58 12.42
CA VAL A 163 5.27 -1.75 13.28
C VAL A 163 5.13 -3.00 14.15
N ALA A 164 3.94 -3.24 14.72
CA ALA A 164 3.66 -4.46 15.48
C ALA A 164 3.79 -5.71 14.59
N ALA A 165 3.24 -5.69 13.37
CA ALA A 165 3.37 -6.77 12.39
C ALA A 165 4.84 -7.00 12.03
N THR A 166 5.63 -5.93 11.90
CA THR A 166 7.08 -6.00 11.66
C THR A 166 7.81 -6.66 12.84
N GLY A 167 7.42 -6.35 14.08
CA GLY A 167 7.93 -7.01 15.28
C GLY A 167 7.62 -8.51 15.32
N VAL A 168 6.38 -8.90 14.98
CA VAL A 168 6.01 -10.32 14.84
C VAL A 168 6.81 -10.99 13.72
N THR A 169 7.04 -10.27 12.62
CA THR A 169 7.83 -10.78 11.49
C THR A 169 9.28 -11.08 11.90
N GLN A 170 9.85 -10.38 12.88
CA GLN A 170 11.19 -10.70 13.42
C GLN A 170 11.21 -12.01 14.23
N LEU A 171 10.11 -12.34 14.91
CA LEU A 171 9.95 -13.62 15.61
C LEU A 171 9.75 -14.77 14.62
N GLU A 172 9.08 -14.49 13.51
CA GLU A 172 8.92 -15.39 12.36
C GLU A 172 10.26 -15.63 11.65
N PHE A 173 10.95 -14.59 11.20
CA PHE A 173 12.21 -14.69 10.48
C PHE A 173 13.24 -13.69 11.02
N PRO A 174 14.49 -14.11 11.31
CA PRO A 174 15.07 -15.43 11.04
C PRO A 174 14.86 -16.46 12.16
N ILE A 175 14.14 -16.12 13.23
CA ILE A 175 14.13 -16.91 14.48
C ILE A 175 13.28 -18.17 14.36
N GLY A 176 11.99 -18.03 14.02
CA GLY A 176 10.98 -19.08 14.12
C GLY A 176 10.56 -19.69 12.78
N PHE A 177 11.31 -19.49 11.71
CA PHE A 177 10.82 -19.75 10.35
C PHE A 177 10.49 -21.23 10.11
N VAL A 178 11.21 -22.13 10.79
CA VAL A 178 10.92 -23.57 10.76
C VAL A 178 9.48 -23.87 11.20
N HIS A 179 8.97 -23.19 12.22
CA HIS A 179 7.62 -23.38 12.75
C HIS A 179 6.55 -23.02 11.71
N VAL A 180 6.82 -21.99 10.90
CA VAL A 180 5.96 -21.59 9.78
C VAL A 180 5.96 -22.67 8.72
N VAL A 181 7.14 -23.15 8.30
CA VAL A 181 7.29 -24.18 7.25
C VAL A 181 6.61 -25.50 7.65
N THR A 182 6.75 -25.91 8.92
CA THR A 182 6.12 -27.13 9.45
C THR A 182 4.64 -26.96 9.73
N SER A 183 4.11 -25.72 9.70
CA SER A 183 2.72 -25.41 10.08
C SER A 183 2.39 -25.89 11.50
N ASP A 184 3.29 -25.76 12.47
CA ASP A 184 2.96 -26.10 13.86
C ASP A 184 2.17 -24.98 14.56
N ALA A 185 1.73 -25.21 15.79
CA ALA A 185 0.91 -24.25 16.54
C ALA A 185 1.56 -22.87 16.70
N GLN A 186 2.89 -22.82 16.84
CA GLN A 186 3.65 -21.57 16.94
C GLN A 186 3.68 -20.86 15.59
N GLY A 187 3.99 -21.58 14.51
CA GLY A 187 3.97 -21.04 13.15
C GLY A 187 2.61 -20.49 12.76
N LEU A 188 1.54 -21.25 13.02
CA LEU A 188 0.16 -20.80 12.79
C LEU A 188 -0.14 -19.53 13.57
N THR A 189 0.21 -19.49 14.85
CA THR A 189 -0.04 -18.32 15.71
C THR A 189 0.69 -17.08 15.18
N LEU A 190 1.97 -17.20 14.79
CA LEU A 190 2.73 -16.11 14.17
C LEU A 190 2.06 -15.64 12.87
N MET A 191 1.65 -16.56 12.00
CA MET A 191 1.03 -16.22 10.72
C MET A 191 -0.32 -15.54 10.90
N PHE A 192 -1.16 -16.03 11.82
CA PHE A 192 -2.45 -15.42 12.13
C PHE A 192 -2.29 -14.03 12.74
N LEU A 193 -1.36 -13.85 13.68
CA LEU A 193 -1.10 -12.56 14.29
C LEU A 193 -0.59 -11.56 13.25
N ARG A 194 0.46 -11.90 12.50
CA ARG A 194 1.08 -10.98 11.54
C ARG A 194 0.12 -10.61 10.41
N ASN A 195 -0.50 -11.60 9.76
CA ASN A 195 -1.44 -11.32 8.68
C ASN A 195 -2.72 -10.63 9.19
N GLY A 196 -3.20 -10.97 10.39
CA GLY A 196 -4.32 -10.29 11.03
C GLY A 196 -4.03 -8.81 11.28
N LEU A 197 -2.83 -8.47 11.76
CA LEU A 197 -2.37 -7.09 11.94
C LEU A 197 -2.32 -6.34 10.60
N LEU A 198 -1.80 -6.95 9.53
CA LEU A 198 -1.76 -6.33 8.20
C LEU A 198 -3.15 -6.10 7.60
N VAL A 199 -4.09 -7.05 7.79
CA VAL A 199 -5.49 -6.89 7.39
C VAL A 199 -6.15 -5.76 8.17
N ALA A 200 -5.98 -5.73 9.49
CA ALA A 200 -6.51 -4.66 10.33
C ALA A 200 -5.94 -3.28 9.94
N ALA A 201 -4.63 -3.20 9.72
CA ALA A 201 -3.96 -2.00 9.25
C ALA A 201 -4.50 -1.54 7.88
N SER A 202 -4.69 -2.48 6.94
CA SER A 202 -5.25 -2.22 5.61
C SER A 202 -6.64 -1.62 5.68
N VAL A 203 -7.53 -2.23 6.47
CA VAL A 203 -8.91 -1.76 6.64
C VAL A 203 -8.93 -0.38 7.29
N LEU A 204 -8.13 -0.16 8.34
CA LEU A 204 -8.05 1.13 9.01
C LEU A 204 -7.48 2.22 8.10
N ALA A 205 -6.39 1.94 7.37
CA ALA A 205 -5.80 2.89 6.43
C ALA A 205 -6.81 3.27 5.33
N ALA A 206 -7.46 2.28 4.72
CA ALA A 206 -8.49 2.50 3.72
C ALA A 206 -9.67 3.33 4.24
N ALA A 207 -10.16 3.00 5.45
CA ALA A 207 -11.26 3.73 6.07
C ALA A 207 -10.89 5.17 6.44
N THR A 208 -9.70 5.39 6.99
CA THR A 208 -9.18 6.73 7.30
C THR A 208 -9.01 7.57 6.04
N LEU A 209 -8.34 7.02 5.02
CA LEU A 209 -8.16 7.69 3.73
C LEU A 209 -9.51 8.09 3.12
N TRP A 210 -10.49 7.18 3.13
CA TRP A 210 -11.83 7.46 2.61
C TRP A 210 -12.53 8.57 3.40
N ARG A 211 -12.53 8.49 4.73
CA ARG A 211 -13.19 9.48 5.59
C ARG A 211 -12.60 10.88 5.37
N ASP A 212 -11.28 10.99 5.36
CA ASP A 212 -10.59 12.28 5.29
C ASP A 212 -10.68 12.96 3.92
N THR A 213 -10.88 12.19 2.85
CA THR A 213 -10.88 12.74 1.47
C THR A 213 -12.24 12.73 0.78
N VAL A 214 -13.17 11.86 1.18
CA VAL A 214 -14.50 11.73 0.57
C VAL A 214 -15.59 12.33 1.47
N ARG A 215 -15.51 12.13 2.78
CA ARG A 215 -16.55 12.55 3.74
C ARG A 215 -16.21 13.84 4.48
N ALA A 216 -14.96 14.31 4.44
CA ALA A 216 -14.59 15.54 5.10
C ALA A 216 -15.44 16.71 4.56
N PRO A 217 -16.10 17.49 5.44
CA PRO A 217 -16.74 18.73 5.02
C PRO A 217 -15.68 19.62 4.37
N VAL A 218 -16.04 20.30 3.28
CA VAL A 218 -15.19 21.35 2.70
C VAL A 218 -14.94 22.32 3.84
N ARG A 219 -13.71 22.33 4.36
CA ARG A 219 -13.31 23.32 5.36
C ARG A 219 -13.36 24.62 4.59
N GLU A 220 -14.43 25.38 4.77
CA GLU A 220 -14.50 26.77 4.33
C GLU A 220 -13.19 27.38 4.80
N GLU A 221 -12.34 27.75 3.85
CA GLU A 221 -11.25 28.65 4.15
C GLU A 221 -11.91 29.83 4.82
N VAL A 222 -11.67 29.97 6.12
CA VAL A 222 -11.88 31.22 6.82
C VAL A 222 -11.10 32.22 5.98
N ARG A 223 -11.80 32.95 5.12
CA ARG A 223 -11.31 34.21 4.57
C ARG A 223 -11.01 35.02 5.81
N VAL A 224 -9.75 34.98 6.23
CA VAL A 224 -9.21 36.02 7.07
C VAL A 224 -9.39 37.26 6.21
N ALA A 225 -10.46 37.99 6.47
CA ALA A 225 -10.67 39.31 5.91
C ALA A 225 -9.37 40.05 6.22
N GLU A 226 -8.60 40.38 5.18
CA GLU A 226 -7.47 41.28 5.34
C GLU A 226 -8.01 42.51 6.07
N PRO A 227 -7.44 42.88 7.24
CA PRO A 227 -7.80 44.13 7.86
C PRO A 227 -7.46 45.21 6.84
N ALA A 228 -8.48 45.92 6.36
CA ALA A 228 -8.31 47.05 5.47
C ALA A 228 -7.28 47.98 6.10
N LEU A 229 -6.09 48.06 5.48
CA LEU A 229 -5.06 49.01 5.86
C LEU A 229 -5.64 50.41 5.65
N SER A 230 -6.16 50.99 6.73
CA SER A 230 -6.50 52.40 6.80
C SER A 230 -5.22 53.17 6.48
N ARG A 231 -5.20 53.83 5.31
CA ARG A 231 -4.16 54.81 4.98
C ARG A 231 -4.30 55.94 5.99
N ALA A 232 -3.44 55.94 7.01
CA ALA A 232 -3.24 57.08 7.88
C ALA A 232 -2.88 58.30 6.99
N GLY A 233 -3.65 59.37 7.13
CA GLY A 233 -3.44 60.61 6.39
C GLY A 233 -2.06 61.19 6.69
N SER A 234 -1.36 61.65 5.65
CA SER A 234 -0.16 62.46 5.84
C SER A 234 -0.58 63.81 6.39
N ALA A 235 -0.04 64.16 7.55
CA ALA A 235 -0.11 65.52 8.07
C ALA A 235 0.93 66.35 7.32
N ASP A 236 0.51 67.04 6.26
CA ASP A 236 1.29 68.14 5.68
C ASP A 236 1.00 69.41 6.46
N THR A 237 1.90 69.78 7.36
CA THR A 237 2.11 71.19 7.75
C THR A 237 3.55 71.38 8.22
N PRO A 238 4.28 72.29 7.56
CA PRO A 238 5.02 73.29 8.31
C PRO A 238 4.51 74.68 7.92
N ALA A 239 3.97 75.38 8.91
CA ALA A 239 3.73 76.81 8.83
C ALA A 239 5.07 77.53 8.95
N SER A 240 5.46 78.25 7.90
CA SER A 240 6.46 79.31 7.97
C SER A 240 5.80 80.55 8.60
N ALA A 241 6.42 81.08 9.65
CA ALA A 241 6.11 82.38 10.27
C ALA A 241 6.88 83.53 9.58
N PRO A 242 6.79 84.75 10.13
CA PRO A 242 5.74 85.76 9.97
C PRO A 242 5.94 86.69 8.75
#